data_AF-A0A843BBU1-F1
#
_entry.id   AF-A0A843BBU1-F1
#
_cell.length_a   1.000
_cell.length_b   1.000
_cell.length_c   1.000
_cell.angle_alpha   90.00
_cell.angle_beta   90.00
_cell.angle_gamma   90.00
#
_symmetry.space_group_name_H-M   'P 1'
#
loop_
_entity.id
_entity.type
_entity.pdbx_description
1 polymer ?
#
loop_
_entity_poly.entity_id
_entity_poly.type
_entity_poly.pdbx_seq_one_letter_code
_entity_poly.pdbx_strand_id
1 'polypeptide(L)'
;MAEKLKIRLLGVEQLVADLDLLTQAAEGSLEVRNALVDFFGGAIETAGIDIQNGAASQAGELWIEAKLPNRLAALAVALRAGDLDAL
;
A
#
# COMPACT_ATOMS: atom_id res chain seq x y z
N MET A 1 -3.78 -32.53 20.04
CA MET A 1 -4.65 -31.66 19.22
C MET A 1 -3.77 -31.04 18.16
N ALA A 2 -4.15 -31.08 16.88
CA ALA A 2 -3.40 -30.37 15.85
C ALA A 2 -3.63 -28.86 16.02
N GLU A 3 -2.55 -28.12 16.26
CA GLU A 3 -2.57 -26.67 16.35
C GLU A 3 -3.00 -26.10 14.99
N LYS A 4 -4.08 -25.31 14.95
CA LYS A 4 -4.61 -24.73 13.72
C LYS A 4 -3.97 -23.37 13.50
N LEU A 5 -3.20 -23.22 12.43
CA LEU A 5 -2.72 -21.92 11.96
C LEU A 5 -3.88 -21.14 11.33
N LYS A 6 -4.10 -19.90 11.77
CA LYS A 6 -5.08 -18.98 11.19
C LYS A 6 -4.37 -17.83 10.52
N ILE A 7 -4.65 -17.60 9.23
CA ILE A 7 -4.10 -16.48 8.47
C ILE A 7 -5.10 -15.32 8.49
N ARG A 8 -4.64 -14.12 8.83
CA ARG A 8 -5.44 -12.89 8.74
C ARG A 8 -4.80 -11.90 7.78
N LEU A 9 -5.59 -11.37 6.87
CA LEU A 9 -5.19 -10.28 5.98
C LEU A 9 -5.75 -8.96 6.53
N LEU A 10 -4.88 -7.99 6.75
CA LEU A 10 -5.20 -6.66 7.28
C LEU A 10 -4.84 -5.59 6.22
N GLY A 11 -5.34 -4.37 6.39
CA GLY A 11 -4.94 -3.23 5.56
C GLY A 11 -5.58 -3.15 4.17
N VAL A 12 -6.40 -4.12 3.77
CA VAL A 12 -7.02 -4.17 2.42
C VAL A 12 -7.87 -2.94 2.12
N GLU A 13 -8.72 -2.52 3.08
CA GLU A 13 -9.58 -1.34 2.89
C GLU A 13 -8.77 -0.06 2.70
N GLN A 14 -7.70 0.12 3.48
CA GLN A 14 -6.80 1.26 3.35
C GLN A 14 -6.04 1.22 2.02
N LEU A 15 -5.56 0.04 1.61
CA LEU A 15 -4.91 -0.13 0.31
C LEU A 15 -5.85 0.26 -0.85
N VAL A 16 -7.11 -0.20 -0.82
CA VAL A 16 -8.11 0.17 -1.84
C VAL A 16 -8.35 1.67 -1.84
N ALA A 17 -8.52 2.28 -0.67
CA ALA A 17 -8.71 3.73 -0.55
C ALA A 17 -7.51 4.52 -1.10
N ASP A 18 -6.27 4.06 -0.88
CA ASP A 18 -5.08 4.70 -1.42
C ASP A 18 -5.03 4.61 -2.95
N LEU A 19 -5.39 3.45 -3.51
CA LEU A 19 -5.44 3.24 -4.96
C LEU A 19 -6.52 4.11 -5.63
N ASP A 20 -7.69 4.24 -5.00
CA ASP A 20 -8.76 5.12 -5.49
C ASP A 20 -8.32 6.59 -5.47
N LEU A 21 -7.63 7.02 -4.41
CA LEU A 21 -7.07 8.36 -4.32
C LEU A 21 -6.06 8.64 -5.44
N LEU A 22 -5.13 7.71 -5.68
CA LEU A 22 -4.14 7.83 -6.76
C LEU A 22 -4.82 7.93 -8.13
N THR A 23 -5.87 7.15 -8.35
CA THR A 23 -6.66 7.16 -9.60
C THR A 23 -7.32 8.52 -9.80
N GLN A 24 -8.04 9.03 -8.78
CA GLN A 24 -8.71 10.33 -8.83
C GLN A 24 -7.71 11.48 -9.05
N ALA A 25 -6.56 11.44 -8.38
CA ALA A 25 -5.52 12.45 -8.54
C ALA A 25 -4.92 12.44 -9.96
N ALA A 26 -4.73 11.26 -10.57
CA ALA A 26 -4.21 11.11 -11.93
C ALA A 26 -5.20 11.57 -13.03
N GLU A 27 -6.49 11.56 -12.76
CA GLU A 27 -7.52 12.14 -13.64
C GLU A 27 -7.39 13.67 -13.70
N GLY A 28 -7.14 14.31 -12.55
CA GLY A 28 -7.05 15.76 -12.42
C GLY A 28 -5.67 16.38 -12.63
N SER A 29 -4.58 15.59 -12.54
CA SER A 29 -3.20 16.10 -12.62
C SER A 29 -2.32 15.30 -13.56
N LEU A 30 -1.73 15.99 -14.54
CA LEU A 30 -0.75 15.43 -15.46
C LEU A 30 0.55 15.03 -14.72
N GLU A 31 0.94 15.79 -13.69
CA GLU A 31 2.13 15.52 -12.88
C GLU A 31 1.98 14.20 -12.11
N VAL A 32 0.83 13.99 -11.46
CA VAL A 32 0.53 12.73 -10.77
C VAL A 32 0.50 11.57 -11.75
N ARG A 33 -0.06 11.77 -12.95
CA ARG A 33 -0.09 10.75 -13.99
C ARG A 33 1.31 10.37 -14.44
N ASN A 34 2.20 11.34 -14.66
CA ASN A 34 3.58 11.08 -15.05
C ASN A 34 4.34 10.36 -13.94
N ALA A 35 4.18 10.77 -12.68
CA ALA A 35 4.80 10.10 -11.54
C ALA A 35 4.35 8.64 -11.40
N LEU A 36 3.07 8.34 -11.66
CA LEU A 36 2.56 6.96 -11.70
C LEU A 36 3.14 6.18 -12.89
N VAL A 37 3.20 6.76 -14.08
CA VAL A 37 3.81 6.12 -15.26
C VAL A 37 5.28 5.82 -15.03
N ASP A 38 6.04 6.75 -14.45
CA ASP A 38 7.44 6.55 -14.09
C ASP A 38 7.60 5.47 -13.03
N PHE A 39 6.70 5.43 -12.05
CA PHE A 39 6.66 4.36 -11.05
C PHE A 39 6.43 2.99 -11.70
N PHE A 40 5.46 2.87 -12.63
CA PHE A 40 5.17 1.61 -13.34
C PHE A 40 6.20 1.26 -14.42
N GLY A 41 6.92 2.24 -14.95
CA GLY A 41 8.04 2.06 -15.88
C GLY A 41 9.33 1.61 -15.21
N GLY A 42 9.43 1.73 -13.87
CA GLY A 42 10.52 1.19 -13.07
C GLY A 42 10.41 -0.32 -12.85
N ALA A 43 11.47 -0.93 -12.32
CA ALA A 43 11.37 -2.30 -11.79
C ALA A 43 10.40 -2.27 -10.60
N ILE A 44 9.14 -2.59 -10.85
CA ILE A 44 8.11 -2.63 -9.82
C ILE A 44 8.50 -3.82 -8.92
N GLU A 45 8.91 -3.53 -7.68
CA GLU A 45 8.81 -4.52 -6.60
C GLU A 45 7.31 -4.73 -6.34
N THR A 46 6.68 -5.51 -7.22
CA THR A 46 5.31 -5.93 -7.06
C THR A 46 5.25 -6.86 -5.86
N ALA A 47 4.63 -6.38 -4.79
CA ALA A 47 4.26 -7.13 -3.60
C ALA A 47 5.41 -7.47 -2.65
N GLY A 48 5.84 -6.48 -1.86
CA GLY A 48 6.29 -6.74 -0.50
C GLY A 48 5.09 -7.14 0.35
N ILE A 49 4.76 -8.43 0.38
CA ILE A 49 3.91 -8.97 1.45
C ILE A 49 4.76 -8.84 2.73
N ASP A 50 4.57 -7.76 3.46
CA ASP A 50 5.26 -7.55 4.73
C ASP A 50 4.58 -8.44 5.78
N ILE A 51 5.15 -9.63 5.98
CA ILE A 51 4.71 -10.57 7.00
C ILE A 51 5.28 -10.08 8.33
N GLN A 52 4.61 -9.10 8.94
CA GLN A 52 4.95 -8.65 10.28
C GLN A 52 4.32 -9.60 11.30
N ASN A 53 5.13 -10.21 12.15
CA ASN A 53 4.64 -10.77 13.40
C ASN A 53 4.24 -9.60 14.30
N GLY A 54 3.02 -9.10 14.15
CA GLY A 54 2.54 -7.95 14.91
C GLY A 54 2.71 -8.20 16.41
N ALA A 55 3.09 -7.18 17.19
CA ALA A 55 3.33 -7.29 18.63
C ALA A 55 2.10 -7.78 19.44
N ALA A 56 0.93 -7.91 18.80
CA ALA A 56 -0.32 -8.41 19.36
C ALA A 56 -0.83 -9.71 18.67
N SER A 57 0.00 -10.44 17.92
CA SER A 57 -0.39 -11.71 17.33
C SER A 57 -0.70 -12.73 18.43
N GLN A 58 -1.86 -13.37 18.35
CA GLN A 58 -2.19 -14.51 19.23
C GLN A 58 -1.41 -15.74 18.76
N ALA A 59 -1.05 -16.63 19.70
CA ALA A 59 -0.43 -17.91 19.37
C ALA A 59 -1.30 -18.66 18.34
N GLY A 60 -0.70 -19.10 17.24
CA GLY A 60 -1.39 -19.77 16.13
C GLY A 60 -1.97 -18.84 15.06
N GLU A 61 -1.75 -17.51 15.11
CA GLU A 61 -2.15 -16.59 14.06
C GLU A 61 -0.96 -16.04 13.25
N LEU A 62 -1.06 -16.07 11.92
CA LEU A 62 -0.17 -15.38 10.98
C LEU A 62 -0.91 -14.15 10.44
N TRP A 63 -0.39 -12.96 10.71
CA TRP A 63 -0.97 -11.72 10.18
C TRP A 63 -0.16 -11.26 8.97
N ILE A 64 -0.89 -10.92 7.91
CA ILE A 64 -0.35 -10.42 6.65
C ILE A 64 -0.97 -9.06 6.43
N GLU A 65 -0.15 -8.04 6.16
CA GLU A 65 -0.64 -6.69 5.92
C GLU A 65 -0.51 -6.33 4.43
N ALA A 66 -1.63 -5.91 3.83
CA ALA A 66 -1.66 -5.39 2.48
C ALA A 66 -1.33 -3.88 2.50
N LYS A 67 -0.25 -3.48 1.84
CA LYS A 67 0.19 -2.08 1.74
C LYS A 67 0.66 -1.74 0.33
N LEU A 68 0.64 -0.45 0.01
CA LEU A 68 1.33 0.06 -1.16
C LEU A 68 2.85 -0.10 -1.00
N PRO A 69 3.60 -0.34 -2.09
CA PRO A 69 5.05 -0.20 -2.09
C PRO A 69 5.47 1.17 -1.56
N ASN A 70 6.60 1.25 -0.83
CA ASN A 70 7.01 2.45 -0.08
C ASN A 70 6.94 3.76 -0.88
N ARG A 71 7.29 3.75 -2.17
CA ARG A 71 7.22 4.95 -3.02
C ARG A 71 5.78 5.35 -3.37
N LEU A 72 4.89 4.40 -3.67
CA LEU A 72 3.46 4.69 -3.87
C LEU A 72 2.77 5.09 -2.58
N ALA A 73 3.17 4.48 -1.45
CA ALA A 73 2.68 4.87 -0.13
C ALA A 73 3.05 6.34 0.17
N ALA A 74 4.29 6.75 -0.12
CA ALA A 74 4.72 8.14 0.03
C ALA A 74 3.91 9.11 -0.87
N LEU A 75 3.66 8.74 -2.13
CA LEU A 75 2.82 9.52 -3.03
C LEU A 75 1.38 9.65 -2.51
N ALA A 76 0.77 8.56 -2.05
CA ALA A 76 -0.58 8.60 -1.49
C ALA A 76 -0.66 9.46 -0.21
N VAL A 77 0.41 9.48 0.60
CA VAL A 77 0.53 10.38 1.77
C VAL A 77 0.64 11.84 1.34
N ALA A 78 1.50 12.16 0.37
CA ALA A 78 1.66 13.52 -0.16
C ALA A 78 0.35 14.07 -0.74
N LEU A 79 -0.38 13.25 -1.52
CA LEU A 79 -1.70 13.60 -2.04
C LEU A 79 -2.72 13.87 -0.94
N ARG A 80 -2.74 13.07 0.13
CA ARG A 80 -3.62 13.33 1.29
C ARG A 80 -3.27 14.61 2.03
N ALA A 81 -1.99 14.97 2.05
CA ALA A 81 -1.52 16.22 2.64
C ALA A 81 -1.79 17.44 1.73
N GLY A 82 -2.19 17.22 0.47
CA GLY A 82 -2.28 18.29 -0.54
C GLY A 82 -0.93 18.86 -0.94
N ASP A 83 0.16 18.14 -0.66
CA ASP A 83 1.54 18.56 -0.92
C ASP A 83 1.99 18.00 -2.27
N LEU A 84 1.68 18.74 -3.34
CA LEU A 84 2.09 18.40 -4.70
C LEU A 84 3.53 18.85 -5.03
N ASP A 85 4.15 19.65 -4.16
CA ASP A 85 5.55 20.11 -4.36
C ASP A 85 6.57 19.02 -3.97
N ALA A 86 6.13 17.99 -3.23
CA ALA A 86 6.92 16.84 -2.81
C ALA A 86 6.91 15.66 -3.79
N LEU A 87 6.23 15.81 -4.95
CA LEU A 87 6.09 14.81 -6.03
C LEU A 87 7.36 14.71 -6.88
#